data_AF-A0A061BST1-F1
#
_entry.id   AF-A0A061BST1-F1
#
_cell.length_a   1.000
_cell.length_b   1.000
_cell.length_c   1.000
_cell.angle_alpha   90.00
_cell.angle_beta   90.00
_cell.angle_gamma   90.00
#
_symmetry.space_group_name_H-M   'P 1'
#
loop_
_entity.id
_entity.type
_entity.pdbx_description
1 polymer ?
#
loop_
_entity_poly.entity_id
_entity_poly.type
_entity_poly.pdbx_seq_one_letter_code
_entity_poly.pdbx_strand_id
1 'polypeptide(L)'
;YGTFSSKHADKYLSWIVYQTTTFYDLLKKLYDECNSKCGSRGTNCHERACVKECRTTSTKNKPPRYHDAKCKSIVKCNATLPTLAKYGFTFGVKDKLNGDESIDKKRTCRDFCNVFQEAFNENSHLIQLIKAIDEFIFTIRQPFIWLNVALWSLSLFYLICVMVGRLDVLHIRSHLRSPSSHRITAQSLLAAAQVGRLAKISYLQP
;
A
#
# COMPACT_ATOMS: atom_id res chain seq x y z
N TYR A 1 -1.81 14.86 -34.09
CA TYR A 1 -1.80 14.53 -32.65
C TYR A 1 -0.47 13.95 -32.13
N GLY A 2 0.48 13.51 -32.96
CA GLY A 2 1.70 12.82 -32.46
C GLY A 2 2.85 13.68 -31.95
N THR A 3 2.98 14.94 -32.37
CA THR A 3 4.15 15.79 -32.08
C THR A 3 4.24 16.24 -30.62
N PHE A 4 3.11 16.63 -30.02
CA PHE A 4 3.06 17.03 -28.61
C PHE A 4 3.10 15.85 -27.64
N SER A 5 2.56 14.68 -28.03
CA SER A 5 2.58 13.49 -27.20
C SER A 5 4.01 12.96 -27.00
N SER A 6 4.81 12.93 -28.07
CA SER A 6 6.21 12.51 -28.00
C SER A 6 7.06 13.50 -27.20
N LYS A 7 6.84 14.80 -27.38
CA LYS A 7 7.63 15.87 -26.71
C LYS A 7 7.39 15.97 -25.19
N HIS A 8 6.24 15.49 -24.69
CA HIS A 8 5.86 15.55 -23.28
C HIS A 8 5.60 14.17 -22.68
N ALA A 9 6.15 13.11 -23.29
CA ALA A 9 5.95 11.73 -22.88
C ALA A 9 6.37 11.50 -21.42
N ASP A 10 7.44 12.16 -20.98
CA ASP A 10 7.93 12.16 -19.60
C ASP A 10 6.87 12.67 -18.60
N LYS A 11 6.21 13.79 -18.93
CA LYS A 11 5.17 14.39 -18.09
C LYS A 11 3.93 13.51 -18.02
N TYR A 12 3.48 12.99 -19.17
CA TYR A 12 2.32 12.10 -19.22
C TYR A 12 2.58 10.81 -18.45
N LEU A 13 3.77 10.23 -18.59
CA LEU A 13 4.15 9.03 -17.84
C LEU A 13 4.15 9.31 -16.34
N SER A 14 4.76 10.40 -15.89
CA SER A 14 4.77 10.80 -14.49
C SER A 14 3.34 10.94 -13.94
N TRP A 15 2.46 11.63 -14.66
CA TRP A 15 1.07 11.79 -14.25
C TRP A 15 0.34 10.46 -14.18
N ILE A 16 0.47 9.58 -15.18
CA ILE A 16 -0.18 8.28 -15.16
C ILE A 16 0.32 7.47 -13.96
N VAL A 17 1.63 7.35 -13.78
CA VAL A 17 2.23 6.54 -12.70
C VAL A 17 1.77 7.03 -11.32
N TYR A 18 1.82 8.33 -11.05
CA TYR A 18 1.51 8.85 -9.72
C TYR A 18 0.01 9.09 -9.48
N GLN A 19 -0.78 9.33 -10.53
CA GLN A 19 -2.21 9.62 -10.39
C GLN A 19 -3.06 8.35 -10.42
N THR A 20 -2.61 7.25 -11.02
CA THR A 20 -3.45 6.05 -11.23
C THR A 20 -4.04 5.50 -9.92
N THR A 21 -3.28 5.51 -8.82
CA THR A 21 -3.76 5.07 -7.50
C THR A 21 -4.89 5.96 -7.00
N THR A 22 -4.69 7.27 -6.99
CA THR A 22 -5.72 8.24 -6.58
C THR A 22 -6.96 8.19 -7.47
N PHE A 23 -6.76 7.97 -8.78
CA PHE A 23 -7.84 7.82 -9.74
C PHE A 23 -8.66 6.57 -9.44
N TYR A 24 -8.00 5.44 -9.17
CA TYR A 24 -8.67 4.20 -8.74
C TYR A 24 -9.50 4.42 -7.46
N ASP A 25 -8.93 5.08 -6.45
CA ASP A 25 -9.62 5.33 -5.18
C ASP A 25 -10.85 6.22 -5.36
N LEU A 26 -10.74 7.28 -6.18
CA LEU A 26 -11.87 8.15 -6.51
C LEU A 26 -12.93 7.41 -7.32
N LEU A 27 -12.53 6.56 -8.27
CA LEU A 27 -13.45 5.76 -9.07
C LEU A 27 -14.20 4.74 -8.19
N LYS A 28 -13.51 4.15 -7.21
CA LYS A 28 -14.10 3.23 -6.24
C LYS A 28 -15.09 3.94 -5.32
N LYS A 29 -14.73 5.11 -4.78
CA LYS A 29 -15.66 5.95 -3.99
C LYS A 29 -16.90 6.37 -4.78
N LEU A 30 -16.72 6.75 -6.05
CA LEU A 30 -17.82 7.03 -6.97
C LEU A 30 -18.75 5.83 -7.10
N TYR A 31 -18.17 4.65 -7.32
CA TYR A 31 -18.94 3.41 -7.43
C TYR A 31 -19.68 3.06 -6.14
N ASP A 32 -19.03 3.11 -4.98
CA ASP A 32 -19.66 2.77 -3.70
C ASP A 32 -20.82 3.73 -3.36
N GLU A 33 -20.64 5.04 -3.62
CA GLU A 33 -21.70 6.04 -3.46
C GLU A 33 -22.84 5.86 -4.47
N CYS A 34 -22.52 5.49 -5.72
CA CYS A 34 -23.54 5.18 -6.71
C CYS A 34 -24.31 3.90 -6.33
N ASN A 35 -23.59 2.81 -6.04
CA ASN A 35 -24.15 1.50 -5.73
C ASN A 35 -25.03 1.56 -4.48
N SER A 36 -24.64 2.30 -3.44
CA SER A 36 -25.46 2.49 -2.23
C SER A 36 -26.78 3.23 -2.49
N LYS A 37 -26.82 4.17 -3.45
CA LYS A 37 -28.03 4.94 -3.79
C LYS A 37 -28.90 4.31 -4.89
N CYS A 38 -28.32 3.42 -5.69
CA CYS A 38 -28.88 3.01 -6.97
C CYS A 38 -28.81 1.51 -7.29
N GLY A 39 -27.80 0.80 -6.76
CA GLY A 39 -27.50 -0.59 -7.11
C GLY A 39 -27.91 -1.58 -6.03
N SER A 40 -28.02 -1.15 -4.77
CA SER A 40 -28.51 -1.97 -3.67
C SER A 40 -30.02 -2.24 -3.77
N ARG A 41 -30.41 -3.49 -3.48
CA ARG A 41 -31.81 -3.89 -3.31
C ARG A 41 -32.45 -3.04 -2.20
N GLY A 42 -33.63 -2.49 -2.44
CA GLY A 42 -34.28 -1.54 -1.53
C GLY A 42 -34.20 -0.07 -1.97
N THR A 43 -33.31 0.29 -2.90
CA THR A 43 -33.24 1.69 -3.37
C THR A 43 -34.31 1.99 -4.41
N ASN A 44 -34.89 3.19 -4.35
CA ASN A 44 -35.92 3.65 -5.30
C ASN A 44 -35.45 3.57 -6.76
N CYS A 45 -34.16 3.85 -7.05
CA CYS A 45 -33.63 3.72 -8.40
C CYS A 45 -33.35 2.25 -8.80
N HIS A 46 -33.08 1.32 -7.87
CA HIS A 46 -32.92 -0.10 -8.18
C HIS A 46 -34.28 -0.79 -8.43
N GLU A 47 -35.25 -0.60 -7.53
CA GLU A 47 -36.55 -1.30 -7.60
C GLU A 47 -37.45 -0.79 -8.72
N ARG A 48 -37.37 0.52 -9.01
CA ARG A 48 -38.18 1.16 -10.05
C ARG A 48 -37.42 1.37 -11.36
N ALA A 49 -36.19 0.87 -11.48
CA ALA A 49 -35.39 1.00 -12.70
C ALA A 49 -36.04 0.29 -13.89
N CYS A 50 -36.52 -0.94 -13.68
CA CYS A 50 -37.11 -1.74 -14.75
C CYS A 50 -38.54 -2.15 -14.44
N VAL A 51 -39.38 -2.23 -15.47
CA VAL A 51 -40.69 -2.85 -15.36
C VAL A 51 -40.55 -4.35 -15.09
N LYS A 52 -41.53 -4.95 -14.39
CA LYS A 52 -41.48 -6.38 -13.99
C LYS A 52 -41.25 -7.34 -15.16
N GLU A 53 -41.74 -6.99 -16.35
CA GLU A 53 -41.64 -7.79 -17.57
C GLU A 53 -40.45 -7.41 -18.46
N CYS A 54 -39.50 -6.62 -17.96
CA CYS A 54 -38.34 -6.24 -18.76
C CYS A 54 -37.50 -7.48 -19.11
N ARG A 55 -37.24 -7.67 -20.40
CA ARG A 55 -36.50 -8.83 -20.91
C ARG A 55 -35.07 -8.88 -20.36
N THR A 56 -34.47 -7.71 -20.07
CA THR A 56 -33.14 -7.62 -19.45
C THR A 56 -33.09 -8.14 -18.02
N THR A 57 -34.21 -8.09 -17.29
CA THR A 57 -34.31 -8.58 -15.90
C THR A 57 -34.80 -10.03 -15.79
N SER A 58 -35.11 -10.68 -16.92
CA SER A 58 -35.55 -12.09 -16.94
C SER A 58 -34.42 -13.05 -16.54
N THR A 59 -34.76 -14.14 -15.86
CA THR A 59 -33.86 -15.23 -15.43
C THR A 59 -33.38 -16.14 -16.57
N LYS A 60 -33.57 -15.74 -17.84
CA LYS A 60 -33.14 -16.54 -18.99
C LYS A 60 -31.64 -16.39 -19.22
N ASN A 61 -30.97 -17.48 -19.62
CA ASN A 61 -29.57 -17.45 -20.01
C ASN A 61 -29.40 -16.54 -21.25
N LYS A 62 -28.70 -15.42 -21.06
CA LYS A 62 -28.48 -14.32 -22.04
C LYS A 62 -29.70 -13.43 -22.27
N PRO A 63 -30.06 -12.59 -21.28
CA PRO A 63 -31.07 -11.57 -21.51
C PRO A 63 -30.56 -10.53 -22.54
N PRO A 64 -31.46 -9.92 -23.33
CA PRO A 64 -31.08 -8.85 -24.23
C PRO A 64 -30.51 -7.65 -23.46
N ARG A 65 -29.54 -6.96 -24.06
CA ARG A 65 -28.88 -5.78 -23.48
C ARG A 65 -29.73 -4.50 -23.53
N TYR A 66 -30.89 -4.55 -24.16
CA TYR A 66 -31.79 -3.41 -24.32
C TYR A 66 -32.96 -3.49 -23.33
N HIS A 67 -33.25 -2.35 -22.70
CA HIS A 67 -34.33 -2.22 -21.73
C HIS A 67 -35.64 -1.83 -22.41
N ASP A 68 -36.76 -2.09 -21.75
CA ASP A 68 -38.07 -1.62 -22.22
C ASP A 68 -38.13 -0.08 -22.26
N ALA A 69 -38.93 0.47 -23.19
CA ALA A 69 -39.18 1.91 -23.29
C ALA A 69 -39.72 2.51 -21.98
N LYS A 70 -40.47 1.72 -21.19
CA LYS A 70 -41.03 2.13 -19.90
C LYS A 70 -40.02 2.09 -18.74
N CYS A 71 -38.86 1.44 -18.90
CA CYS A 71 -37.83 1.42 -17.86
C CYS A 71 -37.31 2.84 -17.57
N LYS A 72 -36.91 3.11 -16.33
CA LYS A 72 -36.30 4.38 -15.93
C LYS A 72 -34.81 4.37 -16.27
N SER A 73 -34.38 5.32 -17.10
CA SER A 73 -32.97 5.48 -17.47
C SER A 73 -32.13 6.02 -16.31
N ILE A 74 -30.81 5.85 -16.42
CA ILE A 74 -29.83 6.43 -15.48
C ILE A 74 -29.91 7.96 -15.45
N VAL A 75 -30.24 8.59 -16.58
CA VAL A 75 -30.37 10.06 -16.71
C VAL A 75 -31.56 10.58 -15.89
N LYS A 76 -32.64 9.80 -15.79
CA LYS A 76 -33.83 10.13 -15.01
C LYS A 76 -33.68 9.85 -13.51
N CYS A 77 -32.58 9.25 -13.04
CA CYS A 77 -32.37 9.02 -11.61
C CYS A 77 -31.82 10.30 -10.95
N ASN A 78 -32.50 10.79 -9.92
CA ASN A 78 -32.12 12.04 -9.25
C ASN A 78 -30.78 11.93 -8.50
N ALA A 79 -30.35 10.73 -8.15
CA ALA A 79 -29.13 10.50 -7.39
C ALA A 79 -27.87 10.37 -8.27
N THR A 80 -28.00 10.00 -9.54
CA THR A 80 -26.86 9.62 -10.39
C THR A 80 -26.07 10.81 -10.86
N LEU A 81 -26.73 11.80 -11.46
CA LEU A 81 -26.07 12.99 -12.00
C LEU A 81 -25.34 13.79 -10.91
N PRO A 82 -25.93 14.06 -9.73
CA PRO A 82 -25.20 14.75 -8.66
C PRO A 82 -24.00 13.94 -8.16
N THR A 83 -24.14 12.62 -8.06
CA THR A 83 -23.03 11.75 -7.64
C THR A 83 -21.91 11.75 -8.68
N LEU A 84 -22.22 11.66 -9.97
CA LEU A 84 -21.22 11.79 -11.04
C LEU A 84 -20.53 13.15 -11.01
N ALA A 85 -21.29 14.24 -10.92
CA ALA A 85 -20.76 15.60 -10.89
C ALA A 85 -19.82 15.83 -9.69
N LYS A 86 -20.13 15.25 -8.52
CA LYS A 86 -19.29 15.31 -7.32
C LYS A 86 -17.88 14.74 -7.55
N TYR A 87 -17.76 13.69 -8.38
CA TYR A 87 -16.46 13.09 -8.73
C TYR A 87 -15.94 13.56 -10.10
N GLY A 88 -16.50 14.62 -10.68
CA GLY A 88 -16.01 15.23 -11.92
C GLY A 88 -16.49 14.56 -13.21
N PHE A 89 -17.52 13.71 -13.15
CA PHE A 89 -18.09 13.04 -14.33
C PHE A 89 -19.42 13.66 -14.76
N THR A 90 -19.72 13.53 -16.05
CA THR A 90 -21.02 13.92 -16.64
C THR A 90 -21.43 12.91 -17.71
N PHE A 91 -22.71 12.90 -18.06
CA PHE A 91 -23.20 12.08 -19.17
C PHE A 91 -22.77 12.71 -20.51
N GLY A 92 -22.01 11.95 -21.31
CA GLY A 92 -21.57 12.41 -22.63
C GLY A 92 -22.74 12.62 -23.60
N VAL A 93 -23.62 11.62 -23.77
CA VAL A 93 -24.80 11.72 -24.64
C VAL A 93 -26.05 11.27 -23.89
N LYS A 94 -26.80 12.25 -23.37
CA LYS A 94 -27.98 12.01 -22.52
C LYS A 94 -29.11 11.33 -23.29
N ASP A 95 -29.38 11.73 -24.53
CA ASP A 95 -30.51 11.24 -25.33
C ASP A 95 -30.37 9.74 -25.65
N LYS A 96 -29.14 9.30 -25.95
CA LYS A 96 -28.82 7.87 -26.16
C LYS A 96 -29.02 7.05 -24.88
N LEU A 97 -28.54 7.56 -23.75
CA LEU A 97 -28.65 6.88 -22.45
C LEU A 97 -30.09 6.85 -21.94
N ASN A 98 -30.88 7.86 -22.29
CA ASN A 98 -32.29 7.94 -21.95
C ASN A 98 -33.17 7.00 -22.81
N GLY A 99 -32.69 6.69 -24.02
CA GLY A 99 -33.39 5.87 -25.00
C GLY A 99 -34.29 6.67 -25.94
N ASP A 100 -34.09 8.00 -26.03
CA ASP A 100 -34.89 8.88 -26.89
C ASP A 100 -34.50 8.71 -28.36
N GLU A 101 -33.21 8.49 -28.64
CA GLU A 101 -32.69 8.21 -29.99
C GLU A 101 -32.79 6.71 -30.34
N SER A 102 -32.45 5.83 -29.39
CA SER A 102 -32.49 4.37 -29.59
C SER A 102 -32.69 3.65 -28.27
N ILE A 103 -33.71 2.79 -28.22
CA ILE A 103 -34.02 1.95 -27.05
C ILE A 103 -32.85 1.01 -26.74
N ASP A 104 -32.09 0.59 -27.75
CA ASP A 104 -30.93 -0.31 -27.61
C ASP A 104 -29.79 0.27 -26.76
N LYS A 105 -29.66 1.61 -26.76
CA LYS A 105 -28.61 2.32 -26.04
C LYS A 105 -29.06 2.81 -24.66
N LYS A 106 -30.33 2.58 -24.30
CA LYS A 106 -30.85 2.92 -22.99
C LYS A 106 -30.09 2.17 -21.89
N ARG A 107 -29.70 2.89 -20.84
CA ARG A 107 -28.98 2.33 -19.69
C ARG A 107 -29.68 2.69 -18.39
N THR A 108 -29.74 1.74 -17.47
CA THR A 108 -30.26 1.92 -16.12
C THR A 108 -29.12 2.08 -15.12
N CYS A 109 -29.46 2.51 -13.91
CA CYS A 109 -28.47 2.64 -12.84
C CYS A 109 -27.82 1.29 -12.48
N ARG A 110 -28.57 0.19 -12.63
CA ARG A 110 -28.08 -1.17 -12.40
C ARG A 110 -27.02 -1.58 -13.42
N ASP A 111 -27.24 -1.29 -14.71
CA ASP A 111 -26.25 -1.60 -15.74
C ASP A 111 -24.93 -0.87 -15.47
N PHE A 112 -25.02 0.38 -15.03
CA PHE A 112 -23.86 1.17 -14.67
C PHE A 112 -23.09 0.57 -13.49
N CYS A 113 -23.79 0.18 -12.41
CA CYS A 113 -23.14 -0.49 -11.27
C CYS A 113 -22.50 -1.82 -11.68
N ASN A 114 -23.17 -2.63 -12.51
CA ASN A 114 -22.62 -3.90 -12.99
C ASN A 114 -21.34 -3.71 -13.82
N VAL A 115 -21.31 -2.69 -14.70
CA VAL A 115 -20.11 -2.39 -15.51
C VAL A 115 -18.95 -1.93 -14.63
N PHE A 116 -19.21 -1.11 -13.61
CA PHE A 116 -18.16 -0.72 -12.67
C PHE A 116 -17.65 -1.91 -11.85
N GLN A 117 -18.54 -2.79 -11.42
CA GLN A 117 -18.14 -4.02 -10.74
C GLN A 117 -17.22 -4.86 -11.63
N GLU A 118 -17.51 -4.98 -12.92
CA GLU A 118 -16.65 -5.67 -13.89
C GLU A 118 -15.30 -4.96 -14.07
N ALA A 119 -15.30 -3.63 -14.11
CA ALA A 119 -14.09 -2.82 -14.23
C ALA A 119 -13.16 -2.93 -12.99
N PHE A 120 -13.67 -3.37 -11.85
CA PHE A 120 -12.88 -3.61 -10.63
C PHE A 120 -12.55 -5.09 -10.39
N ASN A 121 -12.99 -6.00 -11.26
CA ASN A 121 -12.58 -7.41 -11.17
C ASN A 121 -11.08 -7.55 -11.39
N GLU A 122 -10.44 -8.53 -10.75
CA GLU A 122 -8.98 -8.75 -10.79
C GLU A 122 -8.39 -8.89 -12.21
N ASN A 123 -9.22 -9.34 -13.16
CA ASN A 123 -8.86 -9.52 -14.57
C ASN A 123 -9.11 -8.28 -15.43
N SER A 124 -9.59 -7.17 -14.86
CA SER A 124 -9.85 -5.93 -15.59
C SER A 124 -8.56 -5.29 -16.10
N HIS A 125 -8.66 -4.59 -17.24
CA HIS A 125 -7.55 -3.82 -17.79
C HIS A 125 -7.02 -2.76 -16.83
N LEU A 126 -7.89 -2.21 -15.97
CA LEU A 126 -7.50 -1.21 -14.99
C LEU A 126 -6.57 -1.81 -13.94
N ILE A 127 -6.91 -2.99 -13.40
CA ILE A 127 -6.05 -3.66 -12.42
C ILE A 127 -4.75 -4.16 -13.06
N GLN A 128 -4.81 -4.65 -14.31
CA GLN A 128 -3.59 -5.01 -15.05
C GLN A 128 -2.67 -3.80 -15.25
N LEU A 129 -3.23 -2.61 -15.54
CA LEU A 129 -2.46 -1.37 -15.65
C LEU A 129 -1.80 -1.00 -14.33
N ILE A 130 -2.52 -1.08 -13.20
CA ILE A 130 -1.95 -0.82 -11.86
C ILE A 130 -0.79 -1.77 -11.58
N LYS A 131 -0.97 -3.08 -11.81
CA LYS A 131 0.08 -4.09 -11.62
C LYS A 131 1.32 -3.80 -12.47
N ALA A 132 1.12 -3.40 -13.73
CA ALA A 132 2.22 -3.04 -14.61
C ALA A 132 2.97 -1.78 -14.14
N ILE A 133 2.25 -0.79 -13.59
CA ILE A 133 2.87 0.41 -12.99
C ILE A 133 3.70 0.02 -11.76
N ASP A 134 3.17 -0.84 -10.88
CA ASP A 134 3.89 -1.30 -9.69
C ASP A 134 5.17 -2.05 -10.06
N GLU A 135 5.10 -2.95 -11.06
CA GLU A 135 6.26 -3.68 -11.58
C GLU A 135 7.29 -2.75 -12.21
N PHE A 136 6.84 -1.74 -12.96
CA PHE A 136 7.70 -0.73 -13.55
C PHE A 136 8.45 0.07 -12.47
N ILE A 137 7.74 0.56 -11.44
CA ILE A 137 8.34 1.32 -10.34
C ILE A 137 9.30 0.45 -9.52
N PHE A 138 8.93 -0.81 -9.25
CA PHE A 138 9.77 -1.76 -8.56
C PHE A 138 11.07 -2.01 -9.33
N THR A 139 10.98 -2.28 -10.63
CA THR A 139 12.14 -2.57 -11.49
C THR A 139 13.14 -1.42 -11.50
N ILE A 140 12.66 -0.17 -11.58
CA ILE A 140 13.53 1.02 -11.52
C ILE A 140 14.20 1.17 -10.16
N ARG A 141 13.50 0.84 -9.06
CA ARG A 141 14.00 0.98 -7.68
C ARG A 141 14.83 -0.21 -7.22
N GLN A 142 14.69 -1.37 -7.85
CA GLN A 142 15.37 -2.62 -7.50
C GLN A 142 16.87 -2.46 -7.23
N PRO A 143 17.69 -1.82 -8.08
CA PRO A 143 19.13 -1.68 -7.81
C PRO A 143 19.41 -0.88 -6.53
N PHE A 144 18.63 0.17 -6.24
CA PHE A 144 18.77 0.97 -5.03
C PHE A 144 18.34 0.19 -3.78
N ILE A 145 17.29 -0.62 -3.88
CA ILE A 145 16.83 -1.47 -2.77
C ILE A 145 17.94 -2.45 -2.39
N TRP A 146 18.51 -3.16 -3.37
CA TRP A 146 19.58 -4.12 -3.11
C TRP A 146 20.87 -3.47 -2.61
N LEU A 147 21.23 -2.30 -3.14
CA LEU A 147 22.37 -1.53 -2.64
C LEU A 147 22.18 -1.15 -1.16
N ASN A 148 21.00 -0.67 -0.80
CA ASN A 148 20.68 -0.38 0.61
C ASN A 148 20.80 -1.64 1.46
N VAL A 149 20.13 -2.73 1.07
CA VAL A 149 20.21 -4.01 1.81
C VAL A 149 21.66 -4.47 2.01
N ALA A 150 22.50 -4.35 0.99
CA ALA A 150 23.93 -4.68 1.08
C ALA A 150 24.71 -3.75 2.03
N LEU A 151 24.42 -2.45 2.02
CA LEU A 151 25.04 -1.49 2.95
C LEU A 151 24.64 -1.76 4.39
N TRP A 152 23.35 -2.03 4.64
CA TRP A 152 22.84 -2.37 5.96
C TRP A 152 23.41 -3.70 6.46
N SER A 153 23.50 -4.73 5.60
CA SER A 153 24.08 -6.02 5.98
C SER A 153 25.58 -5.91 6.27
N LEU A 154 26.33 -5.12 5.49
CA LEU A 154 27.74 -4.85 5.72
C LEU A 154 27.97 -4.07 7.02
N SER A 155 27.13 -3.08 7.31
CA SER A 155 27.17 -2.33 8.57
C SER A 155 26.92 -3.24 9.79
N LEU A 156 25.88 -4.07 9.73
CA LEU A 156 25.58 -5.05 10.79
C LEU A 156 26.72 -6.05 10.98
N PHE A 157 27.26 -6.59 9.87
CA PHE A 157 28.39 -7.50 9.90
C PHE A 157 29.62 -6.85 10.55
N TYR A 158 29.94 -5.60 10.20
CA TYR A 158 31.02 -4.84 10.82
C TYR A 158 30.84 -4.70 12.34
N LEU A 159 29.63 -4.35 12.80
CA LEU A 159 29.35 -4.24 14.23
C LEU A 159 29.52 -5.58 14.96
N ILE A 160 29.06 -6.69 14.36
CA ILE A 160 29.26 -8.04 14.91
C ILE A 160 30.75 -8.37 14.99
N CYS A 161 31.53 -8.12 13.94
CA CYS A 161 32.97 -8.36 13.94
C CYS A 161 33.70 -7.56 15.02
N VAL A 162 33.33 -6.29 15.23
CA VAL A 162 33.91 -5.45 16.29
C VAL A 162 33.51 -5.99 17.67
N MET A 163 32.25 -6.37 17.88
CA MET A 163 31.78 -6.91 19.17
C MET A 163 32.45 -8.25 19.51
N VAL A 164 32.53 -9.18 18.55
CA VAL A 164 33.20 -10.47 18.71
C VAL A 164 34.70 -10.27 18.93
N GLY A 165 35.36 -9.45 18.10
CA GLY A 165 36.79 -9.16 18.27
C GLY A 165 37.10 -8.53 19.63
N ARG A 166 36.24 -7.64 20.15
CA ARG A 166 36.39 -7.08 21.51
C ARG A 166 36.17 -8.14 22.58
N LEU A 167 35.18 -9.02 22.43
CA LEU A 167 34.90 -10.11 23.37
C LEU A 167 36.04 -11.14 23.39
N ASP A 168 36.56 -11.54 22.24
CA ASP A 168 37.71 -12.45 22.12
C ASP A 168 38.97 -11.84 22.71
N VAL A 169 39.25 -10.56 22.46
CA VAL A 169 40.37 -9.86 23.10
C VAL A 169 40.18 -9.81 24.62
N LEU A 170 38.95 -9.58 25.12
CA LEU A 170 38.66 -9.62 26.55
C LEU A 170 38.81 -11.04 27.12
N HIS A 171 38.40 -12.07 26.39
CA HIS A 171 38.46 -13.48 26.79
C HIS A 171 39.89 -14.02 26.82
N ILE A 172 40.66 -13.76 25.76
CA ILE A 172 42.10 -14.08 25.69
C ILE A 172 42.85 -13.29 26.78
N ARG A 173 42.52 -12.01 26.98
CA ARG A 173 43.13 -11.21 28.05
C ARG A 173 42.72 -11.67 29.44
N SER A 174 41.52 -12.22 29.66
CA SER A 174 41.18 -12.81 30.97
C SER A 174 41.95 -14.10 31.22
N HIS A 175 42.18 -14.92 30.19
CA HIS A 175 43.02 -16.11 30.30
C HIS A 175 44.51 -15.78 30.50
N LEU A 176 45.02 -14.72 29.86
CA LEU A 176 46.40 -14.24 30.05
C LEU A 176 46.56 -13.41 31.33
N ARG A 177 45.51 -12.72 31.79
CA ARG A 177 45.50 -11.97 33.04
C ARG A 177 45.02 -12.89 34.18
N SER A 178 45.99 -13.68 34.63
CA SER A 178 46.21 -14.10 36.01
C SER A 178 45.56 -15.40 36.51
N PRO A 179 46.39 -16.41 36.80
CA PRO A 179 46.36 -17.15 38.06
C PRO A 179 47.18 -16.42 39.16
N SER A 180 47.38 -15.10 39.03
CA SER A 180 48.11 -14.28 40.01
C SER A 180 47.26 -13.88 41.22
N SER A 181 45.92 -13.93 41.12
CA SER A 181 45.03 -13.61 42.24
C SER A 181 45.25 -14.53 43.44
N HIS A 182 45.53 -15.80 43.21
CA HIS A 182 45.84 -16.78 44.26
C HIS A 182 47.28 -16.71 44.80
N ARG A 183 48.13 -15.82 44.28
CA ARG A 183 49.52 -15.64 44.76
C ARG A 183 49.71 -14.46 45.71
N ILE A 184 48.64 -13.77 46.11
CA ILE A 184 48.69 -12.95 47.32
C ILE A 184 48.48 -13.91 48.49
N THR A 185 49.57 -14.54 48.92
CA THR A 185 49.60 -15.29 50.17
C THR A 185 49.20 -14.32 51.29
N ALA A 186 48.25 -14.73 52.15
CA ALA A 186 47.84 -13.92 53.31
C ALA A 186 49.04 -13.53 54.21
N GLN A 187 50.14 -14.27 54.12
CA GLN A 187 51.42 -13.95 54.74
C GLN A 187 52.03 -12.62 54.25
N SER A 188 51.87 -12.24 52.99
CA SER A 188 52.38 -10.96 52.47
C SER A 188 51.60 -9.75 53.02
N LEU A 189 50.29 -9.91 53.26
CA LEU A 189 49.45 -8.90 53.92
C LEU A 189 49.74 -8.81 55.42
N LEU A 190 49.97 -9.93 56.10
CA LEU A 190 50.38 -9.94 57.51
C LEU A 190 51.80 -9.36 57.70
N ALA A 191 52.73 -9.62 56.79
CA ALA A 191 54.06 -9.03 56.82
C ALA A 191 54.01 -7.51 56.64
N ALA A 192 53.19 -6.99 55.72
CA ALA A 192 52.99 -5.54 55.58
C ALA A 192 52.36 -4.90 56.84
N ALA A 193 51.41 -5.57 57.49
CA ALA A 193 50.84 -5.12 58.75
C ALA A 193 51.85 -5.15 59.91
N GLN A 194 52.77 -6.11 59.93
CA GLN A 194 53.86 -6.17 60.90
C GLN A 194 54.93 -5.10 60.65
N VAL A 195 55.27 -4.79 59.40
CA VAL A 195 56.26 -3.75 59.05
C VAL A 195 55.75 -2.36 59.47
N GLY A 196 54.46 -2.06 59.27
CA GLY A 196 53.83 -0.85 59.80
C GLY A 196 53.83 -0.77 61.34
N ARG A 197 53.78 -1.93 62.02
CA ARG A 197 53.86 -2.02 63.49
C ARG A 197 55.30 -1.86 64.01
N LEU A 198 56.30 -2.39 63.30
CA LEU A 198 57.72 -2.26 63.64
C LEU A 198 58.22 -0.82 63.43
N ALA A 199 57.81 -0.14 62.36
CA ALA A 199 58.14 1.27 62.12
C ALA A 199 57.53 2.23 63.17
N LYS A 200 56.49 1.79 63.89
CA LYS A 200 55.87 2.56 64.97
C LYS A 200 56.57 2.37 66.33
N ILE A 201 57.39 1.32 66.49
CA ILE A 201 58.14 1.01 67.72
C ILE A 201 59.50 1.72 67.72
N SER A 202 60.05 2.08 66.55
CA SER A 202 61.34 2.79 66.45
C SER A 202 61.33 4.27 66.87
N TYR A 203 60.17 4.83 67.24
CA TYR A 203 60.04 6.22 67.72
C TYR A 203 60.08 6.36 69.24
N LEU A 204 60.34 5.28 69.97
CA LEU A 204 60.52 5.31 71.42
C LEU A 204 61.84 4.62 71.80
N GLN A 205 62.94 5.32 71.54
CA GLN A 205 64.14 5.21 72.38
C GLN A 205 64.64 6.63 72.70
N PRO A 206 64.93 6.96 73.98
CA PRO A 206 65.87 8.02 74.31
C PRO A 206 67.30 7.65 73.88
#